data_AF-A0A853FVG7-F1
#
_entry.id   AF-A0A853FVG7-F1
#
_cell.length_a   1.000
_cell.length_b   1.000
_cell.length_c   1.000
_cell.angle_alpha   90.00
_cell.angle_beta   90.00
_cell.angle_gamma   90.00
#
_symmetry.space_group_name_H-M   'P 1'
#
loop_
_entity.id
_entity.type
_entity.pdbx_description
1 polymer ?
#
loop_
_entity_poly.entity_id
_entity_poly.type
_entity_poly.pdbx_seq_one_letter_code
_entity_poly.pdbx_strand_id
1 'polypeptide(L)'
;MHELFPNSPAYRELQPLRIPAGWAIAWNELSTTGRVEDGYYGGSSVFYAVNKARRFAIDVAFSPEFDPAGCFHLNVIYQPWPRTEKGRRRQDLPFDFDDKAEDIHSFETRSYVQLIVALEHWIAKCTVWEREGN
;
A
#
# COMPACT_ATOMS: atom_id res chain seq x y z
N MET A 1 -26.18 -27.44 -1.00
CA MET A 1 -26.14 -26.20 -1.81
C MET A 1 -24.79 -26.20 -2.50
N HIS A 2 -24.75 -26.36 -3.83
CA HIS A 2 -23.48 -26.37 -4.57
C HIS A 2 -23.01 -24.92 -4.73
N GLU A 3 -21.79 -24.63 -4.28
CA GLU A 3 -21.21 -23.29 -4.28
C GLU A 3 -20.83 -22.89 -5.71
N LEU A 4 -21.34 -21.75 -6.18
CA LEU A 4 -21.22 -21.33 -7.59
C LEU A 4 -19.82 -20.83 -7.98
N PHE A 5 -18.97 -20.51 -6.99
CA PHE A 5 -17.63 -19.96 -7.21
C PHE A 5 -16.62 -20.50 -6.19
N PRO A 6 -16.31 -21.81 -6.21
CA PRO A 6 -15.44 -22.45 -5.21
C PRO A 6 -14.00 -21.89 -5.18
N ASN A 7 -13.58 -21.20 -6.25
CA ASN A 7 -12.26 -20.59 -6.37
C ASN A 7 -12.28 -19.05 -6.27
N SER A 8 -13.41 -18.45 -5.87
CA SER A 8 -13.49 -16.99 -5.75
C SER A 8 -12.49 -16.47 -4.72
N PRO A 9 -11.74 -15.39 -5.03
CA PRO A 9 -10.88 -14.72 -4.05
C PRO A 9 -11.64 -14.29 -2.78
N ALA A 10 -12.95 -14.07 -2.89
CA ALA A 10 -13.81 -13.66 -1.77
C ALA A 10 -13.90 -14.68 -0.63
N TYR A 11 -13.55 -15.96 -0.88
CA TYR A 11 -13.55 -17.01 0.14
C TYR A 11 -12.15 -17.32 0.69
N ARG A 12 -11.14 -16.55 0.29
CA ARG A 12 -9.77 -16.74 0.75
C ARG A 12 -9.56 -16.07 2.09
N GLU A 13 -8.76 -16.71 2.94
CA GLU A 13 -8.34 -16.11 4.21
C GLU A 13 -7.43 -14.92 3.94
N LEU A 14 -7.92 -13.73 4.28
CA LEU A 14 -7.14 -12.50 4.19
C LEU A 14 -5.99 -12.52 5.19
N GLN A 15 -4.86 -11.95 4.80
CA GLN A 15 -3.75 -11.73 5.70
C GLN A 15 -4.19 -10.78 6.82
N PRO A 16 -4.12 -11.20 8.11
CA PRO A 16 -4.40 -10.29 9.20
C PRO A 16 -3.33 -9.20 9.24
N LEU A 17 -3.78 -7.94 9.24
CA LEU A 17 -2.94 -6.74 9.28
C LEU A 17 -3.35 -5.86 10.46
N ARG A 18 -2.36 -5.31 11.16
CA ARG A 18 -2.56 -4.27 12.18
C ARG A 18 -2.61 -2.90 11.52
N ILE A 19 -3.82 -2.38 11.34
CA ILE A 19 -4.05 -1.08 10.70
C ILE A 19 -4.66 -0.11 11.73
N PRO A 20 -3.90 0.91 12.19
CA PRO A 20 -4.43 1.96 13.05
C PRO A 20 -5.54 2.77 12.37
N ALA A 21 -6.33 3.52 13.15
CA ALA A 21 -7.36 4.39 12.62
C ALA A 21 -6.79 5.48 11.69
N GLY A 22 -7.60 5.90 10.71
CA GLY A 22 -7.26 6.98 9.77
C GLY A 22 -6.81 6.51 8.39
N TRP A 23 -6.62 5.20 8.19
CA TRP A 23 -6.37 4.62 6.87
C TRP A 23 -7.66 4.24 6.17
N ALA A 24 -7.77 4.63 4.90
CA ALA A 24 -8.74 4.08 3.96
C ALA A 24 -8.03 3.02 3.12
N ILE A 25 -8.52 1.78 3.19
CA ILE A 25 -8.01 0.67 2.37
C ILE A 25 -8.82 0.65 1.09
N ALA A 26 -8.16 0.90 -0.05
CA ALA A 26 -8.81 0.88 -1.34
C ALA A 26 -9.00 -0.56 -1.84
N TRP A 27 -7.95 -1.37 -1.71
CA TRP A 27 -7.99 -2.83 -1.93
C TRP A 27 -6.90 -3.52 -1.12
N ASN A 28 -7.13 -4.82 -0.84
CA ASN A 28 -6.19 -5.71 -0.20
C ASN A 28 -6.39 -7.13 -0.73
N GLU A 29 -5.41 -7.63 -1.47
CA GLU A 29 -5.37 -8.98 -2.02
C GLU A 29 -4.38 -9.89 -1.27
N LEU A 30 -3.75 -9.38 -0.22
CA LEU A 30 -2.84 -10.12 0.64
C LEU A 30 -3.63 -11.21 1.37
N SER A 31 -3.22 -12.47 1.19
CA SER A 31 -3.87 -13.64 1.80
C SER A 31 -2.86 -14.50 2.55
N THR A 32 -3.31 -15.19 3.59
CA THR A 32 -2.47 -16.10 4.40
C THR A 32 -2.02 -17.32 3.59
N THR A 33 -2.82 -17.71 2.60
CA THR A 33 -2.58 -18.89 1.75
C THR A 33 -2.08 -18.55 0.36
N GLY A 34 -2.08 -17.28 -0.04
CA GLY A 34 -1.69 -16.86 -1.38
C GLY A 34 -0.20 -17.05 -1.61
N ARG A 35 0.16 -18.06 -2.40
CA ARG A 35 1.55 -18.28 -2.80
C ARG A 35 1.82 -17.59 -4.12
N VAL A 36 2.95 -16.92 -4.17
CA VAL A 36 3.48 -16.34 -5.41
C VAL A 36 3.63 -17.41 -6.50
N GLU A 37 4.08 -18.60 -6.11
CA GLU A 37 4.30 -19.77 -6.96
C GLU A 37 3.04 -20.24 -7.70
N ASP A 38 1.84 -19.91 -7.19
CA ASP A 38 0.56 -20.28 -7.81
C ASP A 38 0.11 -19.28 -8.89
N GLY A 39 0.96 -18.31 -9.27
CA GLY A 39 0.62 -17.24 -10.21
C GLY A 39 -0.43 -16.27 -9.67
N TYR A 40 -0.55 -16.20 -8.35
CA TYR A 40 -1.65 -15.54 -7.66
C TYR A 40 -1.67 -14.02 -7.86
N TYR A 41 -0.50 -13.43 -8.04
CA TYR A 41 -0.32 -11.99 -8.15
C TYR A 41 0.11 -11.66 -9.59
N GLY A 42 -0.80 -11.06 -10.35
CA GLY A 42 -0.59 -10.74 -11.76
C GLY A 42 -0.11 -9.30 -11.96
N GLY A 43 1.18 -9.02 -11.73
CA GLY A 43 1.84 -7.79 -12.23
C GLY A 43 1.13 -6.47 -11.87
N SER A 44 0.55 -6.36 -10.67
CA SER A 44 -0.29 -5.24 -10.27
C SER A 44 -0.12 -4.88 -8.79
N SER A 45 -0.69 -3.74 -8.39
CA SER A 45 -0.87 -3.40 -6.98
C SER A 45 -1.77 -4.44 -6.30
N VAL A 46 -1.27 -5.05 -5.23
CA VAL A 46 -1.94 -6.08 -4.41
C VAL A 46 -2.42 -5.52 -3.08
N PHE A 47 -1.96 -4.33 -2.69
CA PHE A 47 -2.45 -3.61 -1.53
C PHE A 47 -2.29 -2.11 -1.76
N TYR A 48 -3.34 -1.33 -1.49
CA TYR A 48 -3.26 0.12 -1.52
C TYR A 48 -4.06 0.73 -0.38
N ALA A 49 -3.40 1.61 0.38
CA ALA A 49 -4.00 2.29 1.52
C ALA A 49 -3.59 3.76 1.56
N VAL A 50 -4.52 4.62 1.96
CA VAL A 50 -4.30 6.07 2.06
C VAL A 50 -4.69 6.58 3.44
N ASN A 51 -3.79 7.34 4.06
CA ASN A 51 -4.10 8.15 5.23
C ASN A 51 -4.13 9.63 4.82
N LYS A 52 -5.32 10.12 4.43
CA LYS A 52 -5.48 11.49 3.90
C LYS A 52 -5.10 12.56 4.93
N ALA A 53 -5.40 12.33 6.21
CA ALA A 53 -5.08 13.28 7.28
C ALA A 53 -3.56 13.46 7.46
N ARG A 54 -2.80 12.38 7.25
CA ARG A 54 -1.33 12.40 7.29
C ARG A 54 -0.68 12.58 5.91
N ARG A 55 -1.48 12.57 4.85
CA ARG A 55 -1.08 12.75 3.44
C ARG A 55 -0.08 11.67 2.96
N PHE A 56 -0.22 10.45 3.46
CA PHE A 56 0.55 9.28 3.02
C PHE A 56 -0.31 8.29 2.26
N ALA A 57 0.31 7.60 1.32
CA ALA A 57 -0.17 6.36 0.75
C ALA A 57 0.90 5.27 0.89
N ILE A 58 0.44 4.02 0.97
CA ILE A 58 1.30 2.85 0.87
C ILE A 58 0.72 1.98 -0.24
N ASP A 59 1.56 1.69 -1.22
CA ASP A 59 1.28 0.78 -2.31
C ASP A 59 2.19 -0.44 -2.18
N VAL A 60 1.62 -1.63 -2.38
CA VAL A 60 2.40 -2.85 -2.56
C VAL A 60 2.03 -3.41 -3.90
N ALA A 61 3.00 -3.54 -4.79
CA ALA A 61 2.87 -4.23 -6.06
C ALA A 61 3.62 -5.56 -6.03
N PHE A 62 3.22 -6.48 -6.89
CA PHE A 62 3.97 -7.70 -7.14
C PHE A 62 4.35 -7.77 -8.61
N SER A 63 5.65 -7.85 -8.91
CA SER A 63 6.17 -7.94 -10.26
C SER A 63 6.79 -9.33 -10.51
N PRO A 64 6.24 -10.12 -11.45
CA PRO A 64 6.79 -11.43 -11.84
C PRO A 64 7.86 -11.34 -12.94
N GLU A 65 8.37 -10.16 -13.31
CA GLU A 65 9.23 -9.94 -14.50
C GLU A 65 10.31 -11.02 -14.71
N PHE A 66 10.02 -11.97 -15.60
CA PHE A 66 10.87 -13.11 -15.97
C PHE A 66 11.31 -14.05 -14.82
N ASP A 67 10.73 -13.88 -13.63
CA ASP A 67 10.99 -14.69 -12.45
C ASP A 67 9.68 -15.32 -11.92
N PRO A 68 9.54 -16.66 -11.99
CA PRO A 68 8.35 -17.36 -11.48
C PRO A 68 8.08 -17.12 -9.99
N ALA A 69 9.11 -16.77 -9.21
CA ALA A 69 8.99 -16.44 -7.80
C ALA A 69 8.72 -14.94 -7.54
N GLY A 70 8.79 -14.11 -8.58
CA GLY A 70 8.63 -12.64 -8.60
C GLY A 70 9.21 -11.87 -7.40
N CYS A 71 8.72 -10.66 -7.19
CA CYS A 71 9.13 -9.81 -6.07
C CYS A 71 7.98 -8.88 -5.66
N PHE A 72 7.86 -8.64 -4.36
CA PHE A 72 7.00 -7.58 -3.84
C PHE A 72 7.77 -6.26 -3.79
N HIS A 73 7.13 -5.19 -4.24
CA HIS A 73 7.62 -3.83 -4.18
C HIS A 73 6.67 -3.02 -3.30
N LEU A 74 7.15 -2.56 -2.16
CA LEU A 74 6.42 -1.67 -1.26
C LEU A 74 6.92 -0.25 -1.46
N ASN A 75 6.02 0.67 -1.79
CA ASN A 75 6.29 2.09 -1.91
C ASN A 75 5.47 2.88 -0.88
N VAL A 76 6.13 3.82 -0.21
CA VAL A 76 5.48 4.78 0.68
C VAL A 76 5.57 6.15 0.04
N ILE A 77 4.41 6.74 -0.21
CA ILE A 77 4.26 7.99 -0.97
C ILE A 77 3.76 9.06 -0.01
N TYR A 78 4.35 10.24 -0.08
CA TYR A 78 3.91 11.42 0.66
C TYR A 78 3.49 12.54 -0.30
N GLN A 79 2.37 13.19 -0.01
CA GLN A 79 1.94 14.37 -0.76
C GLN A 79 2.15 15.65 0.08
N PRO A 80 3.08 16.54 -0.29
CA PRO A 80 3.23 17.85 0.33
C PRO A 80 1.94 18.70 0.26
N TRP A 81 1.77 19.65 1.18
CA TRP A 81 0.67 20.61 1.03
C TRP A 81 0.94 21.52 -0.17
N PRO A 82 -0.06 21.72 -1.07
CA PRO A 82 0.05 22.73 -2.10
C PRO A 82 0.30 24.10 -1.47
N ARG A 83 1.11 24.93 -2.14
CA ARG A 83 1.52 26.24 -1.62
C ARG A 83 0.95 27.37 -2.46
N THR A 84 0.63 28.49 -1.81
CA THR A 84 0.44 29.77 -2.50
C THR A 84 1.78 30.28 -3.01
N GLU A 85 1.77 31.28 -3.89
CA GLU A 85 3.00 31.98 -4.33
C GLU A 85 3.82 32.54 -3.17
N LYS A 86 3.16 32.84 -2.04
CA LYS A 86 3.80 33.31 -0.80
C LYS A 86 4.20 32.18 0.17
N GLY A 87 4.16 30.93 -0.27
CA GLY A 87 4.61 29.75 0.50
C GLY A 87 3.65 29.23 1.57
N ARG A 88 2.42 29.76 1.67
CA ARG A 88 1.43 29.29 2.66
C ARG A 88 0.76 28.00 2.21
N ARG A 89 0.49 27.08 3.14
CA ARG A 89 -0.28 25.85 2.87
C ARG A 89 -1.68 26.20 2.36
N ARG A 90 -2.13 25.50 1.34
CA ARG A 90 -3.50 25.56 0.81
C ARG A 90 -4.31 24.36 1.31
N GLN A 91 -5.16 24.62 2.29
CA GLN A 91 -6.07 23.62 2.88
C GLN A 91 -7.46 23.66 2.22
N ASP A 92 -7.72 24.65 1.38
CA ASP A 92 -8.94 24.84 0.60
C ASP A 92 -9.06 23.87 -0.57
N LEU A 93 -7.95 23.27 -1.00
CA LEU A 93 -7.92 22.33 -2.11
C LEU A 93 -8.25 20.90 -1.64
N PRO A 94 -8.91 20.11 -2.51
CA PRO A 94 -9.07 18.68 -2.25
C PRO A 94 -7.70 18.00 -2.15
N PHE A 95 -7.62 17.00 -1.28
CA PHE A 95 -6.45 16.13 -1.22
C PHE A 95 -6.41 15.24 -2.46
N ASP A 96 -5.29 15.27 -3.17
CA ASP A 96 -4.98 14.39 -4.28
C ASP A 96 -3.47 14.14 -4.35
N PHE A 97 -3.06 12.99 -4.89
CA PHE A 97 -1.66 12.71 -5.21
C PHE A 97 -1.35 13.24 -6.60
N ASP A 98 -0.47 14.24 -6.70
CA ASP A 98 -0.14 14.92 -7.95
C ASP A 98 1.34 14.73 -8.32
N ASP A 99 1.84 15.53 -9.27
CA ASP A 99 3.23 15.51 -9.72
C ASP A 99 4.24 15.95 -8.64
N LYS A 100 3.77 16.40 -7.48
CA LYS A 100 4.60 16.75 -6.31
C LYS A 100 4.63 15.65 -5.26
N ALA A 101 3.94 14.52 -5.47
CA ALA A 101 4.07 13.37 -4.61
C ALA A 101 5.53 12.90 -4.56
N GLU A 102 5.98 12.53 -3.36
CA GLU A 102 7.34 12.08 -3.09
C GLU A 102 7.33 10.61 -2.66
N ASP A 103 8.15 9.78 -3.31
CA ASP A 103 8.50 8.46 -2.80
C ASP A 103 9.46 8.60 -1.63
N ILE A 104 8.97 8.36 -0.42
CA ILE A 104 9.75 8.55 0.81
C ILE A 104 10.46 7.27 1.24
N HIS A 105 9.99 6.15 0.72
CA HIS A 105 10.58 4.84 0.94
C HIS A 105 10.14 3.87 -0.16
N SER A 106 11.10 3.07 -0.61
CA SER A 106 10.86 1.88 -1.38
C SER A 106 11.56 0.69 -0.72
N PHE A 107 10.91 -0.46 -0.78
CA PHE A 107 11.41 -1.72 -0.24
C PHE A 107 11.00 -2.86 -1.15
N GLU A 108 11.94 -3.77 -1.40
CA GLU A 108 11.70 -4.94 -2.23
C GLU A 108 12.00 -6.21 -1.45
N THR A 109 11.13 -7.21 -1.58
CA THR A 109 11.36 -8.51 -0.97
C THR A 109 10.62 -9.64 -1.68
N ARG A 110 11.20 -10.83 -1.60
CA ARG A 110 10.54 -12.09 -1.96
C ARG A 110 9.93 -12.80 -0.76
N SER A 111 10.28 -12.36 0.46
CA SER A 111 9.77 -12.94 1.69
C SER A 111 8.46 -12.29 2.07
N TYR A 112 7.38 -13.05 1.97
CA TYR A 112 6.05 -12.60 2.40
C TYR A 112 6.05 -12.15 3.87
N VAL A 113 6.76 -12.87 4.75
CA VAL A 113 6.90 -12.49 6.16
C VAL A 113 7.59 -11.12 6.30
N GLN A 114 8.66 -10.87 5.57
CA GLN A 114 9.33 -9.57 5.58
C GLN A 114 8.43 -8.46 5.00
N LEU A 115 7.64 -8.76 3.96
CA LEU A 115 6.66 -7.84 3.41
C LEU A 115 5.66 -7.41 4.49
N ILE A 116 5.05 -8.36 5.21
CA ILE A 116 4.04 -8.04 6.23
C ILE A 116 4.66 -7.22 7.36
N VAL A 117 5.88 -7.58 7.81
CA VAL A 117 6.60 -6.81 8.83
C VAL A 117 6.88 -5.38 8.36
N ALA A 118 7.37 -5.20 7.13
CA ALA A 118 7.65 -3.89 6.56
C ALA A 118 6.36 -3.06 6.40
N LEU A 119 5.29 -3.68 5.91
CA LEU A 119 3.99 -3.06 5.72
C LEU A 119 3.39 -2.56 7.04
N GLU A 120 3.33 -3.42 8.06
CA GLU A 120 2.81 -3.01 9.38
C GLU A 120 3.68 -1.92 10.01
N HIS A 121 5.02 -2.01 9.86
CA HIS A 121 5.94 -0.98 10.33
C HIS A 121 5.63 0.39 9.70
N TRP A 122 5.50 0.45 8.38
CA TRP A 122 5.26 1.69 7.66
C TRP A 122 3.85 2.24 7.88
N ILE A 123 2.84 1.39 7.95
CA ILE A 123 1.47 1.78 8.35
C ILE A 123 1.51 2.46 9.74
N ALA A 124 2.15 1.83 10.72
CA ALA A 124 2.25 2.37 12.07
C ALA A 124 3.02 3.70 12.09
N LYS A 125 4.16 3.77 11.40
CA LYS A 125 4.99 4.98 11.32
C LYS A 125 4.23 6.14 10.66
N CYS A 126 3.63 5.93 9.49
CA CYS A 126 2.89 6.96 8.75
C CYS A 126 1.56 7.37 9.42
N THR A 127 1.10 6.63 10.44
CA THR A 127 -0.05 7.05 11.26
C THR A 127 0.28 8.23 12.17
N VAL A 128 1.50 8.25 12.72
CA VAL A 128 1.95 9.28 13.68
C VAL A 128 2.91 10.29 13.06
N TRP A 129 3.47 9.99 11.89
CA TRP A 129 4.36 10.90 11.20
C TRP A 129 3.59 12.07 10.56
N GLU A 130 4.09 13.28 10.75
CA GLU A 130 3.67 14.49 10.04
C GLU A 130 4.84 14.95 9.16
N ARG A 131 4.79 14.76 7.84
CA ARG A 131 5.95 15.15 7.00
C ARG A 131 5.73 16.46 6.29
N GLU A 132 6.47 17.50 6.64
CA GLU A 132 7.01 18.46 5.69
C GLU A 132 8.32 18.98 6.28
N GLY A 133 9.44 18.86 5.56
CA GLY A 133 10.72 19.49 5.90
C GLY A 133 11.67 18.74 6.86
N ASN A 134 11.32 17.52 7.28
CA ASN A 134 12.28 16.56 7.88
C ASN A 134 13.00 15.76 6.81
#